data_AF-A0A817RRN2-F1
#
_entry.id   AF-A0A817RRN2-F1
#
_cell.length_a   1.000
_cell.length_b   1.000
_cell.length_c   1.000
_cell.angle_alpha   90.00
_cell.angle_beta   90.00
_cell.angle_gamma   90.00
#
_symmetry.space_group_name_H-M   'P 1'
#
loop_
_entity.id
_entity.type
_entity.pdbx_description
1 polymer ?
#
loop_
_entity_poly.entity_id
_entity_poly.type
_entity_poly.pdbx_seq_one_letter_code
_entity_poly.pdbx_strand_id
1 'polypeptide(L)'
;MHIHDLFVDRSKLVARIEQDQKARTKTEAGSSISVITSGSQSLETRNAIFMWFQLFIEVLLRMNHKSDDREEILNMCKNSYKGNKKEMKIIDDFEKNYKAENAIWWYTLESCFHKILNKALRVQDFDTLFALRFFIADIAKQIKDEHKKFIRTSANRHKIRVYRGQTISNDELELMKKSTGEFLSINSFLSTSHKRSVAVNFARTSHKTHENQRIIFEIEIDLHLQTKAFANIAPMSAIKTEDEVFIDHGWSVVSN
;
A
#
# COMPACT_ATOMS: atom_id res chain seq x y z
N MET A 1 -0.77 -21.27 -26.92
CA MET A 1 -1.76 -20.21 -26.63
C MET A 1 -2.94 -20.88 -25.93
N HIS A 2 -2.95 -20.89 -24.60
CA HIS A 2 -4.06 -21.47 -23.85
C HIS A 2 -4.85 -20.33 -23.20
N ILE A 3 -6.04 -20.12 -23.75
CA ILE A 3 -7.03 -19.20 -23.19
C ILE A 3 -7.63 -19.91 -21.99
N HIS A 4 -7.35 -19.41 -20.79
CA HIS A 4 -7.73 -20.08 -19.54
C HIS A 4 -9.24 -20.03 -19.25
N ASP A 5 -9.96 -19.07 -19.82
CA ASP A 5 -11.43 -19.07 -19.88
C ASP A 5 -11.90 -18.06 -20.96
N LEU A 6 -12.91 -18.43 -21.75
CA LEU A 6 -13.55 -17.56 -22.72
C LEU A 6 -14.96 -17.24 -22.21
N PHE A 7 -15.14 -16.07 -21.59
CA PHE A 7 -16.42 -15.65 -21.04
C PHE A 7 -17.31 -15.07 -22.12
N VAL A 8 -18.24 -15.89 -22.62
CA VAL A 8 -19.26 -15.47 -23.61
C VAL A 8 -20.50 -14.85 -22.95
N ASP A 9 -20.57 -14.93 -21.62
CA ASP A 9 -21.73 -14.52 -20.83
C ASP A 9 -21.30 -13.48 -19.77
N ARG A 10 -21.86 -12.28 -19.90
CA ARG A 10 -21.61 -11.14 -19.00
C ARG A 10 -21.92 -11.48 -17.54
N SER A 11 -22.94 -12.28 -17.28
CA SER A 11 -23.35 -12.63 -15.91
C SER A 11 -22.31 -13.53 -15.24
N LYS A 12 -21.69 -14.44 -16.00
CA LYS A 12 -20.61 -15.31 -15.49
C LYS A 12 -19.32 -14.54 -15.23
N LEU A 13 -19.00 -13.56 -16.08
CA LEU A 13 -17.89 -12.64 -15.85
C LEU A 13 -18.11 -11.82 -14.58
N VAL A 14 -19.29 -11.21 -14.42
CA VAL A 14 -19.65 -10.42 -13.23
C VAL A 14 -19.61 -11.28 -11.97
N ALA A 15 -20.20 -12.47 -11.98
CA ALA A 15 -20.18 -13.37 -10.83
C ALA A 15 -18.76 -13.79 -10.45
N ARG A 16 -17.87 -13.99 -11.44
CA ARG A 16 -16.46 -14.32 -11.17
C ARG A 16 -15.70 -13.12 -10.59
N ILE A 17 -15.92 -11.92 -11.13
CA ILE A 17 -15.35 -10.67 -10.58
C ILE A 17 -15.83 -10.47 -9.13
N GLU A 18 -17.12 -10.66 -8.85
CA GLU A 18 -17.68 -10.56 -7.50
C GLU A 18 -17.10 -11.62 -6.55
N GLN A 19 -16.91 -12.85 -7.02
CA GLN A 19 -16.30 -13.93 -6.24
C GLN A 19 -14.83 -13.61 -5.93
N ASP A 20 -14.08 -13.10 -6.90
CA ASP A 20 -12.69 -12.69 -6.73
C ASP A 20 -12.59 -11.46 -5.81
N GLN A 21 -13.54 -10.52 -5.88
CA GLN A 21 -13.66 -9.40 -4.93
C GLN A 21 -14.01 -9.86 -3.50
N LYS A 22 -14.90 -10.85 -3.35
CA LYS A 22 -15.23 -11.47 -2.05
C LYS A 22 -14.06 -12.24 -1.44
N ALA A 23 -13.25 -12.90 -2.27
CA ALA A 23 -12.02 -13.54 -1.82
C ALA A 23 -10.97 -12.52 -1.34
N ARG A 24 -10.87 -11.37 -2.03
CA ARG A 24 -9.95 -10.27 -1.66
C ARG A 24 -10.36 -9.49 -0.41
N THR A 25 -11.65 -9.49 -0.06
CA THR A 25 -12.17 -8.81 1.14
C THR A 25 -11.97 -9.60 2.44
N LYS A 26 -11.75 -10.92 2.39
CA LYS A 26 -11.52 -11.76 3.59
C LYS A 26 -10.22 -11.46 4.36
N THR A 27 -9.26 -10.72 3.79
CA THR A 27 -8.01 -10.33 4.46
C THR A 27 -8.20 -9.03 5.24
N GLU A 28 -9.08 -9.06 6.24
CA GLU A 28 -9.73 -7.86 6.82
C GLU A 28 -9.05 -7.25 8.05
N ALA A 29 -7.87 -7.73 8.47
CA ALA A 29 -7.09 -7.06 9.53
C ALA A 29 -6.19 -5.95 8.95
N GLY A 30 -6.09 -4.82 9.67
CA GLY A 30 -5.42 -3.60 9.22
C GLY A 30 -3.97 -3.77 8.76
N SER A 31 -3.50 -2.82 7.94
CA SER A 31 -2.11 -2.66 7.47
C SER A 31 -1.42 -3.92 6.90
N SER A 32 -2.14 -5.01 6.63
CA SER A 32 -1.53 -6.23 6.13
C SER A 32 -1.10 -6.06 4.69
N ILE A 33 0.19 -6.28 4.41
CA ILE A 33 0.68 -6.43 3.05
C ILE A 33 -0.06 -7.58 2.37
N SER A 34 -0.69 -7.34 1.21
CA SER A 34 -1.10 -8.43 0.34
C SER A 34 0.12 -8.95 -0.41
N VAL A 35 0.47 -10.20 -0.13
CA VAL A 35 1.62 -10.92 -0.68
C VAL A 35 1.14 -11.65 -1.94
N ILE A 36 1.60 -11.24 -3.13
CA ILE A 36 1.42 -12.05 -4.34
C ILE A 36 2.62 -12.99 -4.45
N THR A 37 2.35 -14.28 -4.31
CA THR A 37 3.35 -15.36 -4.35
C THR A 37 2.81 -16.58 -5.12
N SER A 38 3.73 -17.45 -5.50
CA SER A 38 3.52 -18.63 -6.34
C SER A 38 2.64 -19.68 -5.65
N GLY A 39 1.39 -19.82 -6.07
CA GLY A 39 0.49 -20.85 -5.56
C GLY A 39 -0.78 -21.04 -6.39
N SER A 40 -0.99 -22.29 -6.81
CA SER A 40 -2.15 -22.98 -7.46
C SER A 40 -2.97 -22.31 -8.58
N GLN A 41 -2.96 -20.99 -8.74
CA GLN A 41 -3.28 -20.32 -9.99
C GLN A 41 -2.01 -20.24 -10.84
N SER A 42 -2.15 -20.31 -12.16
CA SER A 42 -0.99 -20.15 -13.06
C SER A 42 -0.27 -18.85 -12.71
N LEU A 43 1.04 -18.94 -12.45
CA LEU A 43 1.93 -17.83 -12.05
C LEU A 43 1.76 -16.64 -13.02
N GLU A 44 1.55 -16.97 -14.28
CA GLU A 44 1.25 -16.09 -15.40
C GLU A 44 0.03 -15.21 -15.12
N THR A 45 -1.05 -15.76 -14.56
CA THR A 45 -2.29 -15.03 -14.29
C THR A 45 -2.11 -14.01 -13.15
N ARG A 46 -1.43 -14.39 -12.07
CA ARG A 46 -1.20 -13.47 -10.93
C ARG A 46 -0.21 -12.37 -11.29
N ASN A 47 0.86 -12.72 -12.00
CA ASN A 47 1.83 -11.74 -12.51
C ASN A 47 1.16 -10.78 -13.50
N ALA A 48 0.28 -11.29 -14.38
CA ALA A 48 -0.51 -10.44 -15.27
C ALA A 48 -1.40 -9.47 -14.48
N ILE A 49 -2.14 -9.94 -13.47
CA ILE A 49 -3.00 -9.08 -12.64
C ILE A 49 -2.17 -7.99 -11.94
N PHE A 50 -1.00 -8.33 -11.40
CA PHE A 50 -0.09 -7.36 -10.80
C PHE A 50 0.37 -6.32 -11.83
N MET A 51 0.87 -6.76 -12.98
CA MET A 51 1.31 -5.88 -14.08
C MET A 51 0.20 -4.96 -14.56
N TRP A 52 -1.02 -5.48 -14.77
CA TRP A 52 -2.19 -4.70 -15.15
C TRP A 52 -2.53 -3.65 -14.09
N PHE A 53 -2.45 -4.01 -12.81
CA PHE A 53 -2.67 -3.07 -11.72
C PHE A 53 -1.61 -1.98 -11.67
N GLN A 54 -0.33 -2.31 -11.89
CA GLN A 54 0.74 -1.31 -11.99
C GLN A 54 0.53 -0.35 -13.16
N LEU A 55 0.10 -0.86 -14.32
CA LEU A 55 -0.26 -0.02 -15.47
C LEU A 55 -1.44 0.92 -15.15
N PHE A 56 -2.46 0.43 -14.45
CA PHE A 56 -3.56 1.27 -13.99
C PHE A 56 -3.08 2.39 -13.08
N ILE A 57 -2.22 2.11 -12.09
CA ILE A 57 -1.68 3.15 -11.22
C ILE A 57 -0.85 4.16 -12.03
N GLU A 58 -0.02 3.70 -12.97
CA GLU A 58 0.75 4.59 -13.87
C GLU A 58 -0.15 5.53 -14.69
N VAL A 59 -1.33 5.05 -15.12
CA VAL A 59 -2.33 5.89 -15.77
C VAL A 59 -2.84 6.94 -14.78
N LEU A 60 -3.26 6.55 -13.57
CA LEU A 60 -3.74 7.48 -12.54
C LEU A 60 -2.72 8.59 -12.24
N LEU A 61 -1.44 8.23 -12.13
CA LEU A 61 -0.35 9.17 -11.84
C LEU A 61 -0.12 10.21 -12.95
N ARG A 62 -0.53 9.92 -14.18
CA ARG A 62 -0.39 10.81 -15.34
C ARG A 62 -1.63 11.63 -15.63
N MET A 63 -2.75 11.34 -14.95
CA MET A 63 -3.96 12.11 -15.10
C MET A 63 -3.78 13.51 -14.51
N ASN A 64 -4.13 14.52 -15.31
CA ASN A 64 -4.25 15.87 -14.79
C ASN A 64 -5.49 15.95 -13.89
N HIS A 65 -5.32 16.43 -12.67
CA HIS A 65 -6.38 16.49 -11.67
C HIS A 65 -6.59 17.93 -11.19
N LYS A 66 -7.85 18.32 -11.00
CA LYS A 66 -8.25 19.65 -10.54
C LYS A 66 -8.49 19.64 -9.03
N SER A 67 -8.55 20.82 -8.42
CA SER A 67 -8.89 20.99 -6.99
C SER A 67 -10.23 20.34 -6.60
N ASP A 68 -11.15 20.26 -7.55
CA ASP A 68 -12.54 19.82 -7.34
C ASP A 68 -12.68 18.29 -7.33
N ASP A 69 -11.61 17.56 -7.69
CA ASP A 69 -11.57 16.09 -7.72
C ASP A 69 -11.61 15.43 -6.31
N ARG A 70 -11.76 16.23 -5.25
CA ARG A 70 -11.73 15.78 -3.85
C ARG A 70 -13.10 15.47 -3.28
N GLU A 71 -14.18 15.92 -3.93
CA GLU A 71 -15.53 15.81 -3.38
C GLU A 71 -15.95 14.35 -3.17
N GLU A 72 -15.61 13.48 -4.13
CA GLU A 72 -15.94 12.06 -4.09
C GLU A 72 -15.36 11.38 -2.84
N ILE A 73 -14.06 11.56 -2.58
CA ILE A 73 -13.42 10.96 -1.40
C ILE A 73 -13.94 11.57 -0.09
N LEU A 74 -14.21 12.89 -0.06
CA LEU A 74 -14.77 13.54 1.11
C LEU A 74 -16.15 12.97 1.46
N ASN A 75 -17.01 12.78 0.45
CA ASN A 75 -18.33 12.18 0.64
C ASN A 75 -18.23 10.72 1.09
N MET A 76 -17.33 9.92 0.50
CA MET A 76 -17.07 8.55 0.96
C MET A 76 -16.62 8.50 2.43
N CYS A 77 -15.70 9.37 2.83
CA CYS A 77 -15.21 9.46 4.21
C CYS A 77 -16.32 9.89 5.18
N LYS A 78 -17.08 10.95 4.85
CA LYS A 78 -18.20 11.46 5.67
C LYS A 78 -19.27 10.39 5.88
N ASN A 79 -19.57 9.60 4.84
CA ASN A 79 -20.53 8.50 4.92
C ASN A 79 -20.00 7.33 5.76
N SER A 80 -18.76 6.92 5.54
CA SER A 80 -18.16 5.77 6.22
C SER A 80 -17.88 6.00 7.71
N TYR A 81 -17.65 7.26 8.10
CA TYR A 81 -17.27 7.64 9.47
C TYR A 81 -18.32 8.52 10.16
N LYS A 82 -19.57 8.49 9.68
CA LYS A 82 -20.68 9.23 10.27
C LYS A 82 -20.82 8.92 11.76
N GLY A 83 -20.85 9.97 12.58
CA GLY A 83 -20.93 9.84 14.05
C GLY A 83 -19.57 9.72 14.75
N ASN A 84 -18.47 9.49 14.04
CA ASN A 84 -17.13 9.56 14.61
C ASN A 84 -16.62 11.01 14.62
N LYS A 85 -16.80 11.71 15.75
CA LYS A 85 -16.41 13.12 15.91
C LYS A 85 -14.94 13.41 15.60
N LYS A 86 -14.02 12.48 15.92
CA LYS A 86 -12.58 12.63 15.65
C LYS A 86 -12.32 12.63 14.14
N GLU A 87 -12.83 11.61 13.44
CA GLU A 87 -12.64 11.48 11.98
C GLU A 87 -13.37 12.60 11.22
N MET A 88 -14.57 13.00 11.65
CA MET A 88 -15.29 14.13 11.03
C MET A 88 -14.48 15.43 11.09
N LYS A 89 -13.84 15.73 12.22
CA LYS A 89 -12.97 16.92 12.33
C LYS A 89 -11.77 16.83 11.38
N ILE A 90 -11.14 15.66 11.28
CA ILE A 90 -10.02 15.43 10.36
C ILE A 90 -10.45 15.62 8.90
N ILE A 91 -11.65 15.15 8.55
CA ILE A 91 -12.22 15.31 7.21
C ILE A 91 -12.47 16.80 6.90
N ASP A 92 -13.08 17.54 7.83
CA ASP A 92 -13.31 18.97 7.68
C ASP A 92 -12.00 19.76 7.56
N ASP A 93 -10.97 19.37 8.31
CA ASP A 93 -9.64 19.98 8.24
C ASP A 93 -8.94 19.66 6.91
N PHE A 94 -9.09 18.43 6.39
CA PHE A 94 -8.57 18.03 5.08
C PHE A 94 -9.23 18.83 3.95
N GLU A 95 -10.56 18.94 3.97
CA GLU A 95 -11.34 19.68 2.97
C GLU A 95 -10.86 21.14 2.84
N LYS A 96 -10.56 21.79 3.97
CA LYS A 96 -10.13 23.20 4.01
C LYS A 96 -8.65 23.41 3.75
N ASN A 97 -7.79 22.50 4.23
CA ASN A 97 -6.36 22.77 4.36
C ASN A 97 -5.44 21.82 3.56
N TYR A 98 -5.99 20.82 2.86
CA TYR A 98 -5.17 19.92 2.05
C TYR A 98 -4.48 20.66 0.90
N LYS A 99 -3.17 20.42 0.78
CA LYS A 99 -2.33 20.90 -0.32
C LYS A 99 -1.44 19.77 -0.84
N ALA A 100 -1.07 19.82 -2.11
CA ALA A 100 -0.25 18.78 -2.72
C ALA A 100 1.09 18.60 -1.99
N GLU A 101 1.66 19.66 -1.41
CA GLU A 101 2.90 19.65 -0.64
C GLU A 101 2.80 19.02 0.76
N ASN A 102 1.60 18.75 1.29
CA ASN A 102 1.41 18.12 2.60
C ASN A 102 0.72 16.74 2.54
N ALA A 103 0.62 16.15 1.35
CA ALA A 103 0.02 14.83 1.13
C ALA A 103 0.60 13.71 2.02
N ILE A 104 1.93 13.61 2.17
CA ILE A 104 2.54 12.59 3.05
C ILE A 104 2.11 12.78 4.52
N TRP A 105 1.95 14.02 4.97
CA TRP A 105 1.47 14.30 6.33
C TRP A 105 0.04 13.77 6.52
N TRP A 106 -0.86 14.03 5.57
CA TRP A 106 -2.23 13.50 5.60
C TRP A 106 -2.29 11.98 5.50
N TYR A 107 -1.37 11.38 4.75
CA TYR A 107 -1.28 9.93 4.61
C TYR A 107 -0.78 9.24 5.89
N THR A 108 0.15 9.87 6.62
CA THR A 108 0.72 9.31 7.85
C THR A 108 -0.11 9.63 9.09
N LEU A 109 -1.01 10.62 9.00
CA LEU A 109 -1.99 10.89 10.03
C LEU A 109 -2.94 9.69 10.17
N GLU A 110 -3.14 9.23 11.41
CA GLU A 110 -4.12 8.19 11.74
C GLU A 110 -5.55 8.66 11.44
N SER A 111 -5.97 8.44 10.19
CA SER A 111 -7.20 8.98 9.61
C SER A 111 -7.86 8.02 8.63
N CYS A 112 -9.11 8.32 8.27
CA CYS A 112 -9.86 7.64 7.21
C CYS A 112 -9.11 7.58 5.87
N PHE A 113 -8.40 8.65 5.47
CA PHE A 113 -7.73 8.71 4.16
C PHE A 113 -6.66 7.62 4.00
N HIS A 114 -5.79 7.46 4.99
CA HIS A 114 -4.80 6.39 5.03
C HIS A 114 -5.46 5.00 4.96
N LYS A 115 -6.51 4.79 5.77
CA LYS A 115 -7.20 3.50 5.88
C LYS A 115 -7.89 3.12 4.58
N ILE A 116 -8.60 4.06 3.95
CA ILE A 116 -9.32 3.84 2.69
C ILE A 116 -8.32 3.61 1.55
N LEU A 117 -7.28 4.44 1.43
CA LEU A 117 -6.28 4.28 0.37
C LEU A 117 -5.58 2.92 0.46
N ASN A 118 -5.09 2.54 1.65
CA ASN A 118 -4.43 1.25 1.81
C ASN A 118 -5.39 0.07 1.62
N LYS A 119 -6.66 0.18 2.01
CA LYS A 119 -7.66 -0.84 1.70
C LYS A 119 -7.82 -0.97 0.18
N ALA A 120 -8.02 0.15 -0.53
CA ALA A 120 -8.25 0.18 -1.96
C ALA A 120 -7.07 -0.41 -2.75
N LEU A 121 -5.82 -0.07 -2.39
CA LEU A 121 -4.62 -0.66 -2.99
C LEU A 121 -4.52 -2.18 -2.77
N ARG A 122 -4.89 -2.67 -1.58
CA ARG A 122 -4.83 -4.10 -1.24
C ARG A 122 -5.83 -4.93 -2.03
N VAL A 123 -7.06 -4.45 -2.13
CA VAL A 123 -8.16 -5.17 -2.82
C VAL A 123 -8.28 -4.83 -4.30
N GLN A 124 -7.47 -3.88 -4.78
CA GLN A 124 -7.53 -3.31 -6.13
C GLN A 124 -8.92 -2.72 -6.45
N ASP A 125 -9.43 -1.90 -5.54
CA ASP A 125 -10.69 -1.18 -5.72
C ASP A 125 -10.47 0.00 -6.68
N PHE A 126 -10.72 -0.23 -7.97
CA PHE A 126 -10.45 0.74 -9.03
C PHE A 126 -11.23 2.04 -8.86
N ASP A 127 -12.49 1.98 -8.41
CA ASP A 127 -13.34 3.17 -8.24
C ASP A 127 -12.80 4.04 -7.10
N THR A 128 -12.51 3.44 -5.95
CA THR A 128 -11.92 4.16 -4.82
C THR A 128 -10.53 4.72 -5.17
N LEU A 129 -9.70 3.96 -5.90
CA LEU A 129 -8.38 4.43 -6.34
C LEU A 129 -8.49 5.58 -7.35
N PHE A 130 -9.49 5.54 -8.21
CA PHE A 130 -9.78 6.63 -9.14
C PHE A 130 -10.21 7.90 -8.38
N ALA A 131 -11.09 7.78 -7.38
CA ALA A 131 -11.46 8.90 -6.51
C ALA A 131 -10.24 9.49 -5.74
N LEU A 132 -9.29 8.62 -5.38
CA LEU A 132 -8.05 8.98 -4.68
C LEU A 132 -6.88 9.36 -5.62
N ARG A 133 -7.08 9.41 -6.93
CA ARG A 133 -6.00 9.58 -7.92
C ARG A 133 -5.11 10.79 -7.65
N PHE A 134 -5.71 11.93 -7.25
CA PHE A 134 -4.97 13.15 -6.92
C PHE A 134 -4.05 12.91 -5.71
N PHE A 135 -4.57 12.24 -4.68
CA PHE A 135 -3.83 11.99 -3.45
C PHE A 135 -2.69 11.01 -3.68
N ILE A 136 -2.93 9.95 -4.46
CA ILE A 136 -1.91 8.98 -4.88
C ILE A 136 -0.80 9.69 -5.67
N ALA A 137 -1.16 10.56 -6.61
CA ALA A 137 -0.21 11.33 -7.42
C ALA A 137 0.64 12.28 -6.56
N ASP A 138 0.02 13.02 -5.64
CA ASP A 138 0.71 13.93 -4.74
C ASP A 138 1.69 13.19 -3.81
N ILE A 139 1.26 12.07 -3.21
CA ILE A 139 2.11 11.20 -2.38
C ILE A 139 3.31 10.70 -3.19
N ALA A 140 3.05 10.09 -4.36
CA ALA A 140 4.11 9.52 -5.19
C ALA A 140 5.11 10.58 -5.66
N LYS A 141 4.64 11.79 -5.98
CA LYS A 141 5.50 12.92 -6.34
C LYS A 141 6.40 13.33 -5.19
N GLN A 142 5.85 13.51 -3.98
CA GLN A 142 6.65 13.86 -2.81
C GLN A 142 7.71 12.79 -2.49
N ILE A 143 7.34 11.50 -2.52
CA ILE A 143 8.30 10.40 -2.28
C ILE A 143 9.43 10.44 -3.31
N LYS A 144 9.11 10.66 -4.60
CA LYS A 144 10.13 10.75 -5.66
C LYS A 144 11.10 11.91 -5.45
N ASP A 145 10.60 13.06 -5.01
CA ASP A 145 11.45 14.23 -4.73
C ASP A 145 12.32 14.03 -3.49
N GLU A 146 11.78 13.43 -2.43
CA GLU A 146 12.53 13.07 -1.23
C GLU A 146 13.53 11.94 -1.47
N HIS A 147 13.20 10.97 -2.33
CA HIS A 147 14.10 9.90 -2.73
C HIS A 147 15.36 10.45 -3.40
N LYS A 148 15.22 11.40 -4.33
CA LYS A 148 16.37 12.06 -4.97
C LYS A 148 17.27 12.74 -3.93
N LYS A 149 16.68 13.41 -2.93
CA LYS A 149 17.43 14.03 -1.82
C LYS A 149 18.15 12.97 -1.00
N PHE A 150 17.44 11.89 -0.63
CA PHE A 150 17.95 10.79 0.17
C PHE A 150 19.14 10.07 -0.49
N ILE A 151 19.04 9.75 -1.78
CA ILE A 151 20.13 9.12 -2.52
C ILE A 151 21.34 10.05 -2.60
N ARG A 152 21.12 11.35 -2.86
CA ARG A 152 22.21 12.34 -2.92
C ARG A 152 22.95 12.48 -1.58
N THR A 153 22.23 12.47 -0.46
CA THR A 153 22.84 12.58 0.88
C THR A 153 23.40 11.26 1.40
N SER A 154 23.00 10.13 0.81
CA SER A 154 23.43 8.78 1.21
C SER A 154 24.45 8.16 0.25
N ALA A 155 25.11 8.97 -0.59
CA ALA A 155 25.99 8.50 -1.67
C ALA A 155 27.13 7.56 -1.20
N ASN A 156 27.54 7.64 0.07
CA ASN A 156 28.59 6.79 0.64
C ASN A 156 28.08 5.48 1.25
N ARG A 157 26.76 5.23 1.23
CA ARG A 157 26.16 3.98 1.73
C ARG A 157 25.79 3.10 0.54
N HIS A 158 26.12 1.81 0.64
CA HIS A 158 25.70 0.84 -0.36
C HIS A 158 24.29 0.31 -0.13
N LYS A 159 23.91 0.15 1.14
CA LYS A 159 22.63 -0.46 1.53
C LYS A 159 22.06 0.21 2.76
N ILE A 160 20.75 0.12 2.90
CA ILE A 160 20.03 0.42 4.15
C ILE A 160 19.20 -0.77 4.57
N ARG A 161 18.96 -0.85 5.88
CA ARG A 161 18.07 -1.84 6.47
C ARG A 161 16.89 -1.14 7.13
N VAL A 162 15.71 -1.64 6.85
CA VAL A 162 14.46 -1.15 7.42
C VAL A 162 13.61 -2.30 7.89
N TYR A 163 12.72 -2.03 8.84
CA TYR A 163 11.91 -3.03 9.51
C TYR A 163 10.43 -2.67 9.44
N ARG A 164 9.58 -3.68 9.29
CA ARG A 164 8.13 -3.53 9.40
C ARG A 164 7.54 -4.67 10.21
N GLY A 165 6.76 -4.34 11.23
CA GLY A 165 6.00 -5.33 11.98
C GLY A 165 4.54 -5.33 11.58
N GLN A 166 3.96 -6.52 11.46
CA GLN A 166 2.54 -6.69 11.19
C GLN A 166 2.06 -8.07 11.63
N THR A 167 0.75 -8.27 11.61
CA THR A 167 0.14 -9.59 11.70
C THR A 167 -0.24 -10.07 10.31
N ILE A 168 0.03 -11.35 10.01
CA ILE A 168 -0.39 -12.04 8.80
C ILE A 168 -1.14 -13.32 9.15
N SER A 169 -2.01 -13.79 8.27
CA SER A 169 -2.68 -15.09 8.41
C SER A 169 -1.68 -16.25 8.38
N ASN A 170 -2.07 -17.38 8.96
CA ASN A 170 -1.27 -18.61 8.88
C ASN A 170 -1.06 -19.04 7.41
N ASP A 171 -2.06 -18.84 6.54
CA ASP A 171 -1.98 -19.17 5.11
C ASP A 171 -0.95 -18.30 4.39
N GLU A 172 -0.96 -16.98 4.63
CA GLU A 172 0.06 -16.05 4.09
C GLU A 172 1.46 -16.43 4.57
N LEU A 173 1.60 -16.83 5.84
CA LEU A 173 2.89 -17.25 6.39
C LEU A 173 3.40 -18.53 5.72
N GLU A 174 2.56 -19.55 5.58
CA GLU A 174 2.95 -20.80 4.90
C GLU A 174 3.27 -20.56 3.43
N LEU A 175 2.53 -19.68 2.77
CA LEU A 175 2.79 -19.29 1.40
C LEU A 175 4.13 -18.55 1.27
N MET A 176 4.45 -17.63 2.19
CA MET A 176 5.75 -16.97 2.23
C MET A 176 6.90 -17.96 2.44
N LYS A 177 6.77 -18.93 3.36
CA LYS A 177 7.77 -19.97 3.59
C LYS A 177 8.04 -20.83 2.36
N LYS A 178 7.00 -21.09 1.54
CA LYS A 178 7.13 -21.86 0.30
C LYS A 178 7.75 -21.06 -0.84
N SER A 179 7.75 -19.74 -0.74
CA SER A 179 8.19 -18.83 -1.80
C SER A 179 9.62 -18.30 -1.56
N THR A 180 10.37 -18.88 -0.62
CA THR A 180 11.76 -18.50 -0.35
C THR A 180 12.60 -18.57 -1.62
N GLY A 181 13.38 -17.51 -1.88
CA GLY A 181 14.14 -17.32 -3.12
C GLY A 181 13.35 -16.66 -4.25
N GLU A 182 12.03 -16.50 -4.10
CA GLU A 182 11.18 -15.83 -5.09
C GLU A 182 10.91 -14.37 -4.75
N PHE A 183 10.33 -13.65 -5.71
CA PHE A 183 9.90 -12.27 -5.52
C PHE A 183 8.56 -12.19 -4.79
N LEU A 184 8.54 -11.34 -3.78
CA LEU A 184 7.36 -10.88 -3.08
C LEU A 184 6.93 -9.54 -3.65
N SER A 185 5.75 -9.47 -4.30
CA SER A 185 5.20 -8.24 -4.88
C SER A 185 4.05 -7.66 -4.06
N ILE A 186 4.06 -6.34 -3.89
CA ILE A 186 3.19 -5.63 -2.94
C ILE A 186 2.60 -4.38 -3.58
N ASN A 187 1.27 -4.29 -3.58
CA ASN A 187 0.53 -3.22 -4.26
C ASN A 187 0.46 -1.92 -3.47
N SER A 188 0.48 -1.99 -2.14
CA SER A 188 0.34 -0.81 -1.29
C SER A 188 1.66 -0.08 -1.13
N PHE A 189 1.57 1.18 -0.69
CA PHE A 189 2.72 1.83 -0.08
C PHE A 189 3.20 1.06 1.15
N LEU A 190 4.46 1.26 1.52
CA LEU A 190 5.06 0.57 2.65
C LEU A 190 5.67 1.54 3.66
N SER A 191 5.06 1.61 4.83
CA SER A 191 5.68 2.21 6.01
C SER A 191 6.63 1.23 6.67
N THR A 192 7.88 1.65 6.84
CA THR A 192 8.94 0.91 7.53
C THR A 192 9.67 1.86 8.48
N SER A 193 10.49 1.32 9.37
CA SER A 193 11.31 2.11 10.28
C SER A 193 12.75 1.62 10.26
N HIS A 194 13.71 2.51 10.43
CA HIS A 194 15.08 2.11 10.75
C HIS A 194 15.19 1.45 12.13
N LYS A 195 14.23 1.71 13.03
CA LYS A 195 14.21 1.19 14.39
C LYS A 195 13.42 -0.12 14.45
N ARG A 196 14.11 -1.24 14.63
CA ARG A 196 13.48 -2.54 14.85
C ARG A 196 12.47 -2.54 16.00
N SER A 197 12.71 -1.74 17.06
CA SER A 197 11.78 -1.60 18.19
C SER A 197 10.42 -1.01 17.79
N VAL A 198 10.40 -0.06 16.84
CA VAL A 198 9.17 0.52 16.29
C VAL A 198 8.39 -0.57 15.55
N ALA A 199 9.05 -1.34 14.69
CA ALA A 199 8.44 -2.49 14.01
C ALA A 199 7.88 -3.53 15.00
N VAL A 200 8.62 -3.88 16.07
CA VAL A 200 8.14 -4.78 17.12
C VAL A 200 6.86 -4.25 17.77
N ASN A 201 6.79 -2.94 18.05
CA ASN A 201 5.59 -2.33 18.62
C ASN A 201 4.39 -2.44 17.68
N PHE A 202 4.57 -2.16 16.38
CA PHE A 202 3.52 -2.35 15.36
C PHE A 202 3.03 -3.80 15.27
N ALA A 203 3.92 -4.79 15.33
CA ALA A 203 3.51 -6.19 15.34
C ALA A 203 2.69 -6.53 16.60
N ARG A 204 2.96 -5.89 17.74
CA ARG A 204 2.30 -6.15 19.03
C ARG A 204 0.95 -5.47 19.18
N THR A 205 0.72 -4.32 18.55
CA THR A 205 -0.57 -3.60 18.59
C THR A 205 -1.69 -4.37 17.91
N SER A 206 -1.35 -5.24 16.95
CA SER A 206 -2.31 -6.07 16.23
C SER A 206 -2.78 -7.25 17.10
N HIS A 207 -4.08 -7.53 17.10
CA HIS A 207 -4.66 -8.65 17.85
C HIS A 207 -4.15 -9.99 17.31
N LYS A 208 -3.56 -10.81 18.20
CA LYS A 208 -3.16 -12.18 17.89
C LYS A 208 -4.38 -13.09 18.06
N THR A 209 -4.67 -13.89 17.04
CA THR A 209 -5.67 -14.97 17.08
C THR A 209 -4.97 -16.30 16.82
N HIS A 210 -5.70 -17.41 16.88
CA HIS A 210 -5.16 -18.72 16.49
C HIS A 210 -4.90 -18.83 14.98
N GLU A 211 -5.52 -17.97 14.18
CA GLU A 211 -5.47 -17.98 12.72
C GLU A 211 -4.38 -17.06 12.14
N ASN A 212 -3.63 -16.37 13.00
CA ASN A 212 -2.64 -15.38 12.57
C ASN A 212 -1.33 -15.42 13.37
N GLN A 213 -0.27 -14.92 12.76
CA GLN A 213 1.05 -14.75 13.36
C GLN A 213 1.54 -13.32 13.25
N ARG A 214 2.26 -12.89 14.29
CA ARG A 214 2.98 -11.62 14.29
C ARG A 214 4.36 -11.84 13.69
N ILE A 215 4.70 -11.07 12.68
CA ILE A 215 5.98 -11.16 11.99
C ILE A 215 6.67 -9.80 11.94
N ILE A 216 7.97 -9.84 11.69
CA ILE A 216 8.78 -8.66 11.39
C ILE A 216 9.46 -8.93 10.06
N PHE A 217 9.18 -8.08 9.08
CA PHE A 217 9.99 -7.98 7.88
C PHE A 217 11.26 -7.23 8.20
N GLU A 218 12.39 -7.81 7.80
CA GLU A 218 13.68 -7.15 7.70
C GLU A 218 13.98 -7.00 6.21
N ILE A 219 14.03 -5.75 5.74
CA ILE A 219 14.15 -5.43 4.32
C ILE A 219 15.49 -4.72 4.13
N GLU A 220 16.32 -5.28 3.26
CA GLU A 220 17.56 -4.68 2.82
C GLU A 220 17.34 -4.00 1.46
N ILE A 221 17.66 -2.72 1.37
CA ILE A 221 17.50 -1.91 0.16
C ILE A 221 18.88 -1.50 -0.31
N ASP A 222 19.22 -1.89 -1.53
CA ASP A 222 20.45 -1.45 -2.21
C ASP A 222 20.25 -0.07 -2.82
N LEU A 223 21.12 0.88 -2.46
CA LEU A 223 21.00 2.28 -2.88
C LEU A 223 21.54 2.54 -4.28
N HIS A 224 22.25 1.58 -4.88
CA HIS A 224 22.81 1.70 -6.23
C HIS A 224 21.91 1.08 -7.30
N LEU A 225 20.93 0.26 -6.90
CA LEU A 225 19.95 -0.30 -7.81
C LEU A 225 18.86 0.73 -8.11
N GLN A 226 18.44 0.78 -9.38
CA GLN A 226 17.24 1.50 -9.76
C GLN A 226 16.02 0.76 -9.19
N THR A 227 15.43 1.31 -8.14
CA THR A 227 14.30 0.73 -7.42
C THR A 227 13.09 1.65 -7.46
N LYS A 228 11.95 1.21 -6.92
CA LYS A 228 10.83 2.10 -6.62
C LYS A 228 11.30 3.17 -5.65
N ALA A 229 10.75 4.38 -5.77
CA ALA A 229 11.15 5.49 -4.92
C ALA A 229 10.89 5.17 -3.44
N PHE A 230 11.82 5.57 -2.58
CA PHE A 230 11.68 5.48 -1.13
C PHE A 230 12.40 6.64 -0.48
N ALA A 231 11.95 7.07 0.69
CA ALA A 231 12.59 8.16 1.40
C ALA A 231 12.36 8.06 2.91
N ASN A 232 13.26 8.67 3.69
CA ASN A 232 12.97 8.99 5.08
C ASN A 232 11.97 10.15 5.12
N ILE A 233 10.76 9.87 5.58
CA ILE A 233 9.67 10.85 5.64
C ILE A 233 9.41 11.36 7.06
N ALA A 234 10.22 10.96 8.05
CA ALA A 234 10.09 11.44 9.43
C ALA A 234 9.98 12.98 9.56
N PRO A 235 10.65 13.81 8.73
CA PRO A 235 10.50 15.26 8.79
C PRO A 235 9.10 15.78 8.44
N MET A 236 8.36 15.08 7.58
CA MET A 236 7.05 15.48 7.04
C MET A 236 5.89 14.58 7.49
N SER A 237 6.19 13.46 8.16
CA SER A 237 5.20 12.57 8.75
C SER A 237 4.47 13.26 9.91
N ALA A 238 3.18 12.92 10.07
CA ALA A 238 2.41 13.28 11.25
C ALA A 238 3.00 12.65 12.53
N ILE A 239 3.73 11.53 12.40
CA ILE A 239 4.35 10.80 13.51
C ILE A 239 5.87 10.80 13.38
N LYS A 240 6.51 11.82 13.99
CA LYS A 240 7.96 12.07 13.83
C LYS A 240 8.86 11.08 14.56
N THR A 241 8.33 10.33 15.53
CA THR A 241 9.14 9.48 16.44
C THR A 241 9.54 8.15 15.81
N GLU A 242 8.88 7.75 14.73
CA GLU A 242 8.99 6.42 14.11
C GLU A 242 10.23 6.25 13.24
N ASP A 243 10.95 7.32 12.89
CA ASP A 243 12.08 7.28 11.95
C ASP A 243 11.70 6.51 10.67
N GLU A 244 10.57 6.95 10.10
CA GLU A 244 9.84 6.25 9.06
C GLU A 244 10.54 6.37 7.71
N VAL A 245 10.83 5.22 7.10
CA VAL A 245 11.21 5.10 5.69
C VAL A 245 10.00 4.58 4.93
N PHE A 246 9.56 5.37 3.96
CA PHE A 246 8.35 5.11 3.20
C PHE A 246 8.71 4.71 1.78
N ILE A 247 8.21 3.56 1.33
CA ILE A 247 8.45 3.02 -0.01
C ILE A 247 7.17 3.21 -0.84
N ASP A 248 7.36 3.68 -2.07
CA ASP A 248 6.31 3.86 -3.05
C ASP A 248 5.61 2.52 -3.37
N HIS A 249 4.40 2.60 -3.93
CA HIS A 249 3.58 1.46 -4.29
C HIS A 249 4.24 0.55 -5.36
N GLY A 250 3.79 -0.70 -5.42
CA GLY A 250 4.18 -1.62 -6.50
C GLY A 250 5.62 -2.09 -6.43
N TRP A 251 6.18 -2.18 -5.23
CA TRP A 251 7.53 -2.66 -5.00
C TRP A 251 7.58 -4.19 -4.95
N SER A 252 8.75 -4.76 -5.19
CA SER A 252 9.00 -6.19 -5.08
C SER A 252 10.35 -6.45 -4.42
N VAL A 253 10.44 -7.51 -3.62
CA VAL A 253 11.65 -7.89 -2.88
C VAL A 253 11.87 -9.39 -2.98
N VAL A 254 13.12 -9.86 -3.03
CA VAL A 254 13.43 -11.29 -2.95
C VAL A 254 13.25 -11.75 -1.50
N SER A 255 12.44 -12.78 -1.29
CA SER A 255 12.29 -13.39 0.03
C SER A 255 13.45 -14.34 0.33
N ASN A 256 14.02 -14.23 1.52
CA ASN A 256 15.13 -15.07 1.99
C ASN A 256 14.70 -15.89 3.20
#